data_AF-A0A2R7P4Q8-F1
#
_entry.id   AF-A0A2R7P4Q8-F1
#
_cell.length_a   1.000
_cell.length_b   1.000
_cell.length_c   1.000
_cell.angle_alpha   90.00
_cell.angle_beta   90.00
_cell.angle_gamma   90.00
#
_symmetry.space_group_name_H-M   'P 1'
#
loop_
_entity.id
_entity.type
_entity.pdbx_description
1 polymer ?
#
loop_
_entity_poly.entity_id
_entity_poly.type
_entity_poly.pdbx_seq_one_letter_code
_entity_poly.pdbx_strand_id
1 'polypeptide(L)'
;MADLTHVPERVDYRTDPTQYRHWTLSVEGAIARLSLDIAEDGGIRPGYKLKLNSYDLGVDIELHDALNRIRFEHPSVRSVIVTSGKDRIFCSGANIFMLGVSSHAWKVNFCKFTNETRNGIEDSSKHSGLKFIAAVNGACAGGGYELALACDEIILVDDRSSAVSLPEVPLLGVLPGTGGLTRVTDKRHVRHDLADIFCTSVEGVRGQRAVDWRLVDRIAKPAQFAATVQERAAAHAQTSTRPGSAQGIALPRVERQDHADGMRYQHVTVDIDRARRTATLCIRAPEGAQPADTAAIEAAGAAWWPLALARELDDAILNLRTNELDIGTWLLKTEGDAQAVLASDAILLAHQDHWLVRETIGALRRTFARLDVSSRSLFALIETGSAFAGTLAELALAADRTYMLALPDAPEQAPTLTLNAFNFGLLPMVNDQSRLQRRFYEEAGPLEAVRAAAGRPLDAD
;
A
#
# COMPACT_ATOMS: atom_id res chain seq x y z
N MET A 1 -9.62 1.54 37.62
CA MET A 1 -8.41 0.75 37.35
C MET A 1 -8.72 -0.12 36.16
N ALA A 2 -8.24 0.24 34.98
CA ALA A 2 -8.37 -0.62 33.81
C ALA A 2 -7.53 -1.88 34.07
N ASP A 3 -8.13 -3.04 33.83
CA ASP A 3 -7.49 -4.33 33.94
C ASP A 3 -6.31 -4.39 32.96
N LEU A 4 -5.08 -4.26 33.49
CA LEU A 4 -3.82 -4.25 32.73
C LEU A 4 -3.35 -5.67 32.37
N THR A 5 -4.18 -6.70 32.56
CA THR A 5 -3.75 -8.11 32.35
C THR A 5 -4.05 -8.66 30.97
N HIS A 6 -4.80 -7.94 30.12
CA HIS A 6 -5.05 -8.39 28.75
C HIS A 6 -4.03 -7.77 27.78
N VAL A 7 -2.98 -8.52 27.45
CA VAL A 7 -2.14 -8.20 26.30
C VAL A 7 -3.04 -8.32 25.06
N PRO A 8 -3.27 -7.22 24.29
CA PRO A 8 -4.10 -7.31 23.10
C PRO A 8 -3.49 -8.32 22.14
N GLU A 9 -4.31 -9.18 21.56
CA GLU A 9 -3.88 -10.17 20.56
C GLU A 9 -3.07 -9.48 19.44
N ARG A 10 -1.94 -10.03 19.01
CA ARG A 10 -1.13 -9.37 17.95
C ARG A 10 -1.92 -9.35 16.64
N VAL A 11 -1.78 -8.28 15.87
CA VAL A 11 -2.35 -8.21 14.51
C VAL A 11 -1.43 -8.97 13.56
N ASP A 12 -1.98 -9.93 12.83
CA ASP A 12 -1.33 -10.56 11.67
C ASP A 12 -1.96 -10.03 10.38
N TYR A 13 -1.14 -9.48 9.50
CA TYR A 13 -1.58 -8.91 8.22
C TYR A 13 -1.68 -9.98 7.12
N ARG A 14 -1.16 -11.19 7.37
CA ARG A 14 -1.15 -12.28 6.39
C ARG A 14 -2.51 -12.98 6.34
N THR A 15 -3.22 -12.80 5.24
CA THR A 15 -4.48 -13.46 4.93
C THR A 15 -4.46 -13.94 3.47
N ASP A 16 -5.53 -14.60 3.04
CA ASP A 16 -5.76 -15.00 1.65
C ASP A 16 -7.28 -15.17 1.40
N PRO A 17 -7.73 -15.26 0.13
CA PRO A 17 -9.16 -15.33 -0.20
C PRO A 17 -9.95 -16.45 0.49
N THR A 18 -9.31 -17.55 0.90
CA THR A 18 -10.00 -18.64 1.61
C THR A 18 -10.34 -18.29 3.07
N GLN A 19 -9.71 -17.25 3.61
CA GLN A 19 -9.89 -16.76 4.98
C GLN A 19 -10.75 -15.49 5.05
N TYR A 20 -11.11 -14.90 3.91
CA TYR A 20 -11.87 -13.66 3.88
C TYR A 20 -13.24 -13.80 4.54
N ARG A 21 -13.59 -12.77 5.31
CA ARG A 21 -14.88 -12.63 5.99
C ARG A 21 -15.66 -11.44 5.48
N HIS A 22 -15.02 -10.54 4.73
CA HIS A 22 -15.55 -9.22 4.42
C HIS A 22 -15.61 -8.89 2.94
N TRP A 23 -14.86 -9.63 2.13
CA TRP A 23 -14.76 -9.40 0.70
C TRP A 23 -15.01 -10.66 -0.10
N THR A 24 -15.66 -10.51 -1.24
CA THR A 24 -15.71 -11.52 -2.29
C THR A 24 -15.06 -10.97 -3.56
N LEU A 25 -14.18 -11.76 -4.17
CA LEU A 25 -13.55 -11.44 -5.45
C LEU A 25 -14.06 -12.41 -6.52
N SER A 26 -14.60 -11.87 -7.61
CA SER A 26 -14.87 -12.64 -8.83
C SER A 26 -14.18 -12.01 -10.03
N VAL A 27 -13.82 -12.83 -11.02
CA VAL A 27 -13.12 -12.39 -12.24
C VAL A 27 -13.84 -12.94 -13.46
N GLU A 28 -14.24 -12.04 -14.37
CA GLU A 28 -14.90 -12.35 -15.63
C GLU A 28 -14.13 -11.68 -16.77
N GLY A 29 -13.31 -12.46 -17.47
CA GLY A 29 -12.45 -11.95 -18.55
C GLY A 29 -11.48 -10.88 -18.05
N ALA A 30 -11.64 -9.65 -18.55
CA ALA A 30 -10.78 -8.51 -18.22
C ALA A 30 -11.27 -7.68 -17.02
N ILE A 31 -12.37 -8.08 -16.38
CA ILE A 31 -13.01 -7.32 -15.31
C ILE A 31 -13.02 -8.16 -14.03
N ALA A 32 -12.47 -7.61 -12.96
CA ALA A 32 -12.66 -8.13 -11.61
C ALA A 32 -13.79 -7.38 -10.92
N ARG A 33 -14.55 -8.07 -10.08
CA ARG A 33 -15.54 -7.49 -9.18
C ARG A 33 -15.14 -7.80 -7.74
N LEU A 34 -14.83 -6.73 -7.01
CA LEU A 34 -14.52 -6.77 -5.60
C LEU A 34 -15.76 -6.29 -4.83
N SER A 35 -16.44 -7.24 -4.19
CA SER A 35 -17.73 -7.00 -3.53
C SER A 35 -17.54 -6.94 -2.01
N LEU A 36 -17.96 -5.82 -1.43
CA LEU A 36 -17.97 -5.56 0.01
C LEU A 36 -19.16 -6.28 0.65
N ASP A 37 -18.89 -7.32 1.44
CA ASP A 37 -19.90 -8.07 2.19
C ASP A 37 -19.41 -8.33 3.62
N ILE A 38 -19.32 -7.24 4.40
CA ILE A 38 -18.69 -7.28 5.71
C ILE A 38 -19.51 -8.15 6.67
N ALA A 39 -18.88 -9.19 7.23
CA ALA A 39 -19.41 -9.95 8.36
C ALA A 39 -19.54 -9.08 9.61
N GLU A 40 -20.78 -8.89 10.12
CA GLU A 40 -21.04 -8.04 11.29
C GLU A 40 -20.34 -8.53 12.55
N ASP A 41 -20.16 -9.85 12.68
CA ASP A 41 -19.49 -10.51 13.79
C ASP A 41 -17.98 -10.69 13.55
N GLY A 42 -17.43 -10.00 12.55
CA GLY A 42 -16.05 -10.16 12.11
C GLY A 42 -15.07 -9.09 12.56
N GLY A 43 -15.36 -8.36 13.63
CA GLY A 43 -14.42 -7.38 14.17
C GLY A 43 -13.08 -8.00 14.54
N ILE A 44 -11.98 -7.33 14.18
CA ILE A 44 -10.60 -7.72 14.53
C ILE A 44 -10.31 -7.56 16.04
N ARG A 45 -11.12 -6.74 16.71
CA ARG A 45 -11.12 -6.56 18.17
C ARG A 45 -12.54 -6.79 18.72
N PRO A 46 -12.65 -7.24 19.99
CA PRO A 46 -13.95 -7.36 20.63
C PRO A 46 -14.55 -5.98 20.95
N GLY A 47 -15.86 -5.96 21.26
CA GLY A 47 -16.55 -4.77 21.79
C GLY A 47 -17.41 -4.00 20.80
N TYR A 48 -17.51 -4.44 19.54
CA TYR A 48 -18.38 -3.82 18.53
C TYR A 48 -18.87 -4.84 17.49
N LYS A 49 -19.84 -4.42 16.66
CA LYS A 49 -20.34 -5.15 15.48
C LYS A 49 -20.19 -4.28 14.25
N LEU A 50 -19.83 -4.89 13.12
CA LEU A 50 -19.57 -4.23 11.83
C LEU A 50 -20.84 -4.16 10.97
N LYS A 51 -21.91 -3.56 11.51
CA LYS A 51 -23.20 -3.46 10.81
C LYS A 51 -23.11 -2.55 9.58
N LEU A 52 -24.03 -2.74 8.62
CA LEU A 52 -24.22 -1.84 7.47
C LEU A 52 -22.93 -1.58 6.68
N ASN A 53 -22.12 -2.61 6.44
CA ASN A 53 -20.81 -2.46 5.78
C ASN A 53 -19.94 -1.35 6.41
N SER A 54 -19.96 -1.21 7.74
CA SER A 54 -18.95 -0.42 8.45
C SER A 54 -17.69 -1.24 8.65
N TYR A 55 -16.52 -0.62 8.62
CA TYR A 55 -15.25 -1.35 8.59
C TYR A 55 -14.33 -1.05 9.78
N ASP A 56 -13.46 -2.00 10.07
CA ASP A 56 -12.30 -1.83 10.96
C ASP A 56 -10.99 -2.19 10.24
N LEU A 57 -9.90 -2.36 11.00
CA LEU A 57 -8.59 -2.70 10.42
C LEU A 57 -8.60 -4.05 9.70
N GLY A 58 -9.34 -5.05 10.20
CA GLY A 58 -9.37 -6.40 9.61
C GLY A 58 -9.97 -6.40 8.20
N VAL A 59 -11.04 -5.63 8.00
CA VAL A 59 -11.65 -5.42 6.68
C VAL A 59 -10.66 -4.82 5.68
N ASP A 60 -9.82 -3.88 6.13
CA ASP A 60 -8.84 -3.23 5.25
C ASP A 60 -7.61 -4.11 4.99
N ILE A 61 -7.25 -5.00 5.92
CA ILE A 61 -6.23 -6.04 5.71
C ILE A 61 -6.66 -6.96 4.56
N GLU A 62 -7.91 -7.41 4.55
CA GLU A 62 -8.46 -8.20 3.43
C GLU A 62 -8.52 -7.39 2.11
N LEU A 63 -8.89 -6.11 2.16
CA LEU A 63 -8.87 -5.25 0.97
C LEU A 63 -7.44 -5.13 0.40
N HIS A 64 -6.46 -4.89 1.26
CA HIS A 64 -5.05 -4.80 0.87
C HIS A 64 -4.59 -6.10 0.18
N ASP A 65 -4.91 -7.26 0.76
CA ASP A 65 -4.60 -8.55 0.16
C ASP A 65 -5.33 -8.75 -1.17
N ALA A 66 -6.63 -8.45 -1.26
CA ALA A 66 -7.43 -8.61 -2.47
C ALA A 66 -6.90 -7.78 -3.64
N LEU A 67 -6.42 -6.56 -3.37
CA LEU A 67 -5.73 -5.74 -4.37
C LEU A 67 -4.44 -6.40 -4.85
N ASN A 68 -3.67 -7.05 -3.97
CA ASN A 68 -2.48 -7.80 -4.35
C ASN A 68 -2.82 -9.06 -5.15
N ARG A 69 -3.91 -9.79 -4.81
CA ARG A 69 -4.42 -10.90 -5.63
C ARG A 69 -4.72 -10.44 -7.05
N ILE A 70 -5.43 -9.32 -7.21
CA ILE A 70 -5.73 -8.74 -8.52
C ILE A 70 -4.45 -8.39 -9.30
N ARG A 71 -3.48 -7.74 -8.63
CA ARG A 71 -2.22 -7.33 -9.28
C ARG A 71 -1.44 -8.52 -9.83
N PHE A 72 -1.28 -9.58 -9.04
CA PHE A 72 -0.32 -10.66 -9.30
C PHE A 72 -0.96 -11.97 -9.80
N GLU A 73 -2.14 -12.35 -9.29
CA GLU A 73 -2.84 -13.60 -9.66
C GLU A 73 -3.75 -13.42 -10.89
N HIS A 74 -4.01 -12.18 -11.30
CA HIS A 74 -4.93 -11.87 -12.41
C HIS A 74 -4.34 -10.89 -13.44
N PRO A 75 -3.33 -11.30 -14.23
CA PRO A 75 -2.73 -10.47 -15.27
C PRO A 75 -3.72 -10.06 -16.37
N SER A 76 -4.76 -10.88 -16.64
CA SER A 76 -5.80 -10.56 -17.61
C SER A 76 -6.76 -9.46 -17.16
N VAL A 77 -6.88 -9.21 -15.86
CA VAL A 77 -7.76 -8.17 -15.31
C VAL A 77 -7.19 -6.80 -15.61
N ARG A 78 -8.04 -5.90 -16.10
CA ARG A 78 -7.69 -4.54 -16.54
C ARG A 78 -8.54 -3.48 -15.86
N SER A 79 -9.76 -3.83 -15.47
CA SER A 79 -10.64 -2.98 -14.67
C SER A 79 -11.19 -3.73 -13.47
N VAL A 80 -11.34 -3.03 -12.35
CA VAL A 80 -11.84 -3.56 -11.08
C VAL A 80 -13.09 -2.76 -10.70
N ILE A 81 -14.21 -3.44 -10.54
CA ILE A 81 -15.43 -2.86 -10.01
C ILE A 81 -15.43 -3.09 -8.50
N VAL A 82 -15.43 -2.01 -7.72
CA VAL A 82 -15.68 -2.04 -6.27
C VAL A 82 -17.17 -1.79 -6.04
N THR A 83 -17.86 -2.74 -5.45
CA THR A 83 -19.33 -2.70 -5.24
C THR A 83 -19.68 -3.23 -3.86
N SER A 84 -20.92 -3.05 -3.41
CA SER A 84 -21.43 -3.77 -2.24
C SER A 84 -22.20 -5.03 -2.64
N GLY A 85 -22.04 -6.08 -1.83
CA GLY A 85 -22.87 -7.30 -1.85
C GLY A 85 -24.14 -7.19 -0.99
N LYS A 86 -24.34 -6.09 -0.26
CA LYS A 86 -25.50 -5.85 0.61
C LYS A 86 -26.50 -4.88 -0.04
N ASP A 87 -27.78 -5.13 0.20
CA ASP A 87 -28.85 -4.26 -0.30
C ASP A 87 -28.86 -2.89 0.38
N ARG A 88 -29.08 -1.83 -0.42
CA ARG A 88 -29.31 -0.43 0.02
C ARG A 88 -28.12 0.25 0.70
N ILE A 89 -27.00 -0.43 0.91
CA ILE A 89 -25.80 0.12 1.53
C ILE A 89 -24.58 -0.24 0.69
N PHE A 90 -23.83 0.78 0.27
CA PHE A 90 -22.50 0.56 -0.30
C PHE A 90 -21.51 0.30 0.84
N CYS A 91 -21.25 1.33 1.65
CA CYS A 91 -20.36 1.29 2.80
C CYS A 91 -20.68 2.47 3.73
N SER A 92 -20.80 2.22 5.04
CA SER A 92 -21.11 3.25 6.04
C SER A 92 -19.87 3.87 6.70
N GLY A 93 -18.67 3.49 6.25
CA GLY A 93 -17.41 4.07 6.73
C GLY A 93 -16.79 3.33 7.90
N ALA A 94 -15.77 3.95 8.50
CA ALA A 94 -15.10 3.39 9.67
C ALA A 94 -16.12 3.22 10.82
N ASN A 95 -16.14 2.05 11.46
CA ASN A 95 -17.11 1.75 12.48
C ASN A 95 -16.96 2.66 13.70
N ILE A 96 -18.02 3.42 14.02
CA ILE A 96 -18.00 4.46 15.05
C ILE A 96 -17.77 3.88 16.46
N PHE A 97 -18.26 2.66 16.72
CA PHE A 97 -18.08 1.99 18.01
C PHE A 97 -16.64 1.50 18.18
N MET A 98 -16.05 0.93 17.11
CA MET A 98 -14.63 0.60 17.04
C MET A 98 -13.77 1.83 17.33
N LEU A 99 -14.08 2.96 16.69
CA LEU A 99 -13.39 4.23 16.96
C LEU A 99 -13.61 4.69 18.41
N GLY A 100 -14.81 4.52 18.97
CA GLY A 100 -15.10 4.88 20.37
C GLY A 100 -14.25 4.13 21.40
N VAL A 101 -13.96 2.85 21.16
CA VAL A 101 -13.21 1.98 22.10
C VAL A 101 -11.69 1.91 21.83
N SER A 102 -11.23 2.46 20.70
CA SER A 102 -9.83 2.36 20.28
C SER A 102 -8.92 3.37 20.99
N SER A 103 -7.68 2.95 21.28
CA SER A 103 -6.62 3.86 21.73
C SER A 103 -6.23 4.87 20.65
N HIS A 104 -5.57 5.96 21.03
CA HIS A 104 -5.10 6.96 20.07
C HIS A 104 -4.13 6.36 19.03
N ALA A 105 -3.13 5.58 19.50
CA ALA A 105 -2.16 4.93 18.61
C ALA A 105 -2.83 3.95 17.64
N TRP A 106 -3.86 3.21 18.09
CA TRP A 106 -4.63 2.32 17.22
C TRP A 106 -5.35 3.10 16.11
N LYS A 107 -6.03 4.21 16.44
CA LYS A 107 -6.70 5.06 15.44
C LYS A 107 -5.71 5.62 14.42
N VAL A 108 -4.55 6.10 14.88
CA VAL A 108 -3.53 6.66 13.98
C VAL A 108 -2.97 5.58 13.04
N ASN A 109 -2.67 4.38 13.54
CA ASN A 109 -2.23 3.27 12.69
C ASN A 109 -3.32 2.82 11.71
N PHE A 110 -4.56 2.70 12.18
CA PHE A 110 -5.73 2.40 11.35
C PHE A 110 -5.89 3.39 10.21
N CYS A 111 -5.86 4.71 10.51
CA CYS A 111 -5.94 5.74 9.48
C CYS A 111 -4.75 5.65 8.52
N LYS A 112 -3.52 5.44 9.02
CA LYS A 112 -2.33 5.34 8.18
C LYS A 112 -2.40 4.18 7.20
N PHE A 113 -2.71 2.97 7.69
CA PHE A 113 -2.81 1.78 6.86
C PHE A 113 -3.93 1.91 5.82
N THR A 114 -5.12 2.36 6.24
CA THR A 114 -6.25 2.53 5.33
C THR A 114 -6.01 3.60 4.26
N ASN A 115 -5.30 4.69 4.59
CA ASN A 115 -4.81 5.66 3.62
C ASN A 115 -3.84 5.01 2.62
N GLU A 116 -2.86 4.24 3.09
CA GLU A 116 -1.88 3.55 2.22
C GLU A 116 -2.56 2.54 1.29
N THR A 117 -3.57 1.80 1.75
CA THR A 117 -4.38 0.89 0.90
C THR A 117 -5.10 1.65 -0.22
N ARG A 118 -5.71 2.81 0.09
CA ARG A 118 -6.40 3.66 -0.90
C ARG A 118 -5.43 4.35 -1.85
N ASN A 119 -4.28 4.82 -1.38
CA ASN A 119 -3.22 5.34 -2.23
C ASN A 119 -2.70 4.24 -3.19
N GLY A 120 -2.67 2.99 -2.73
CA GLY A 120 -2.32 1.84 -3.57
C GLY A 120 -3.28 1.61 -4.75
N ILE A 121 -4.55 1.99 -4.65
CA ILE A 121 -5.51 1.94 -5.76
C ILE A 121 -5.05 2.91 -6.87
N GLU A 122 -4.72 4.14 -6.49
CA GLU A 122 -4.27 5.20 -7.41
C GLU A 122 -2.87 4.91 -7.97
N ASP A 123 -1.96 4.37 -7.15
CA ASP A 123 -0.65 3.88 -7.61
C ASP A 123 -0.80 2.82 -8.70
N SER A 124 -1.70 1.85 -8.50
CA SER A 124 -2.01 0.85 -9.53
C SER A 124 -2.70 1.45 -10.75
N SER A 125 -3.51 2.49 -10.58
CA SER A 125 -4.07 3.20 -11.74
C SER A 125 -2.98 3.84 -12.60
N LYS A 126 -1.97 4.46 -11.96
CA LYS A 126 -0.85 5.14 -12.64
C LYS A 126 0.15 4.15 -13.24
N HIS A 127 0.41 3.01 -12.59
CA HIS A 127 1.57 2.17 -12.91
C HIS A 127 1.26 0.70 -13.24
N SER A 128 0.15 0.13 -12.75
CA SER A 128 -0.18 -1.30 -12.94
C SER A 128 -0.95 -1.57 -14.23
N GLY A 129 -1.46 -0.54 -14.90
CA GLY A 129 -2.40 -0.68 -16.01
C GLY A 129 -3.78 -1.16 -15.55
N LEU A 130 -4.13 -0.93 -14.27
CA LEU A 130 -5.45 -1.18 -13.73
C LEU A 130 -6.28 0.11 -13.74
N LYS A 131 -7.60 -0.03 -13.68
CA LYS A 131 -8.54 1.07 -13.46
C LYS A 131 -9.64 0.60 -12.52
N PHE A 132 -10.10 1.46 -11.63
CA PHE A 132 -11.03 1.13 -10.57
C PHE A 132 -12.33 1.93 -10.70
N ILE A 133 -13.47 1.25 -10.64
CA ILE A 133 -14.79 1.88 -10.67
C ILE A 133 -15.50 1.58 -9.36
N ALA A 134 -15.92 2.61 -8.64
CA ALA A 134 -16.84 2.48 -7.53
C ALA A 134 -18.28 2.43 -8.08
N ALA A 135 -18.88 1.23 -8.06
CA ALA A 135 -20.29 1.03 -8.35
C ALA A 135 -21.10 1.22 -7.06
N VAL A 136 -21.48 2.47 -6.79
CA VAL A 136 -22.19 2.86 -5.57
C VAL A 136 -23.69 2.56 -5.70
N ASN A 137 -24.08 1.38 -5.24
CA ASN A 137 -25.42 0.80 -5.32
C ASN A 137 -26.27 0.98 -4.04
N GLY A 138 -25.95 1.96 -3.21
CA GLY A 138 -26.60 2.20 -1.92
C GLY A 138 -26.06 3.44 -1.23
N ALA A 139 -26.42 3.62 0.05
CA ALA A 139 -25.84 4.67 0.88
C ALA A 139 -24.31 4.53 0.98
N CYS A 140 -23.59 5.64 0.83
CA CYS A 140 -22.13 5.69 0.79
C CYS A 140 -21.66 6.83 1.69
N ALA A 141 -21.24 6.51 2.89
CA ALA A 141 -21.03 7.49 3.95
C ALA A 141 -19.63 7.42 4.55
N GLY A 142 -19.06 8.58 4.84
CA GLY A 142 -17.75 8.76 5.46
C GLY A 142 -16.67 7.97 4.73
N GLY A 143 -15.98 7.10 5.47
CA GLY A 143 -14.97 6.18 4.92
C GLY A 143 -15.41 5.32 3.73
N GLY A 144 -16.72 5.08 3.54
CA GLY A 144 -17.26 4.44 2.35
C GLY A 144 -17.11 5.30 1.10
N TYR A 145 -17.38 6.60 1.23
CA TYR A 145 -17.12 7.56 0.16
C TYR A 145 -15.63 7.83 0.00
N GLU A 146 -14.82 7.78 1.07
CA GLU A 146 -13.35 7.87 0.97
C GLU A 146 -12.74 6.71 0.17
N LEU A 147 -13.29 5.49 0.28
CA LEU A 147 -12.93 4.37 -0.59
C LEU A 147 -13.34 4.63 -2.05
N ALA A 148 -14.56 5.11 -2.27
CA ALA A 148 -15.02 5.45 -3.63
C ALA A 148 -14.17 6.57 -4.27
N LEU A 149 -13.78 7.57 -3.49
CA LEU A 149 -12.90 8.67 -3.90
C LEU A 149 -11.53 8.18 -4.38
N ALA A 150 -11.02 7.06 -3.86
CA ALA A 150 -9.76 6.47 -4.30
C ALA A 150 -9.87 5.77 -5.67
N CYS A 151 -11.07 5.40 -6.13
CA CYS A 151 -11.29 4.83 -7.46
C CYS A 151 -11.11 5.88 -8.57
N ASP A 152 -10.96 5.44 -9.82
CA ASP A 152 -10.83 6.30 -10.99
C ASP A 152 -12.17 6.95 -11.38
N GLU A 153 -13.27 6.20 -11.24
CA GLU A 153 -14.62 6.66 -11.59
C GLU A 153 -15.63 6.23 -10.51
N ILE A 154 -16.56 7.10 -10.15
CA ILE A 154 -17.66 6.84 -9.22
C ILE A 154 -18.99 6.91 -9.97
N ILE A 155 -19.73 5.80 -9.97
CA ILE A 155 -21.05 5.70 -10.59
C ILE A 155 -22.07 5.46 -9.47
N LEU A 156 -22.99 6.40 -9.27
CA LEU A 156 -24.02 6.34 -8.24
C LEU A 156 -25.37 5.91 -8.83
N VAL A 157 -26.04 4.96 -8.19
CA VAL A 157 -27.41 4.58 -8.59
C VAL A 157 -28.40 5.71 -8.29
N ASP A 158 -29.25 6.05 -9.26
CA ASP A 158 -30.27 7.10 -9.13
C ASP A 158 -31.66 6.51 -8.80
N ASP A 159 -31.76 6.01 -7.57
CA ASP A 159 -32.95 5.34 -7.02
C ASP A 159 -33.74 6.21 -6.01
N ARG A 160 -33.37 7.50 -5.88
CA ARG A 160 -33.89 8.47 -4.90
C ARG A 160 -33.49 8.23 -3.42
N SER A 161 -32.82 7.14 -3.10
CA SER A 161 -32.39 6.77 -1.75
C SER A 161 -30.86 6.80 -1.56
N SER A 162 -30.12 6.37 -2.57
CA SER A 162 -28.66 6.30 -2.58
C SER A 162 -28.04 7.69 -2.63
N ALA A 163 -27.04 7.92 -1.78
CA ALA A 163 -26.37 9.20 -1.62
C ALA A 163 -24.91 8.99 -1.20
N VAL A 164 -24.07 9.96 -1.57
CA VAL A 164 -22.72 10.10 -1.02
C VAL A 164 -22.72 11.13 0.10
N SER A 165 -21.94 10.93 1.16
CA SER A 165 -21.87 11.83 2.33
C SER A 165 -20.53 11.75 3.05
N LEU A 166 -20.14 12.85 3.71
CA LEU A 166 -19.02 12.91 4.67
C LEU A 166 -19.51 13.48 6.01
N PRO A 167 -20.22 12.68 6.83
CA PRO A 167 -20.85 13.14 8.06
C PRO A 167 -19.87 13.24 9.25
N GLU A 168 -18.57 13.02 9.07
CA GLU A 168 -17.57 12.90 10.14
C GLU A 168 -17.57 14.11 11.09
N VAL A 169 -17.64 15.33 10.55
CA VAL A 169 -17.62 16.55 11.36
C VAL A 169 -18.89 16.66 12.22
N PRO A 170 -20.12 16.68 11.66
CA PRO A 170 -21.33 16.85 12.46
C PRO A 170 -21.70 15.63 13.33
N LEU A 171 -21.32 14.42 12.95
CA LEU A 171 -21.70 13.19 13.65
C LEU A 171 -20.65 12.69 14.65
N LEU A 172 -19.36 12.85 14.33
CA LEU A 172 -18.25 12.25 15.10
C LEU A 172 -17.30 13.29 15.69
N GLY A 173 -17.39 14.56 15.27
CA GLY A 173 -16.45 15.60 15.70
C GLY A 173 -15.03 15.37 15.19
N VAL A 174 -14.86 14.67 14.07
CA VAL A 174 -13.57 14.37 13.43
C VAL A 174 -13.63 14.68 11.94
N LEU A 175 -12.49 14.60 11.25
CA LEU A 175 -12.41 14.84 9.81
C LEU A 175 -12.56 13.54 9.02
N PRO A 176 -12.95 13.62 7.73
CA PRO A 176 -12.72 12.58 6.72
C PRO A 176 -11.21 12.35 6.54
N GLY A 177 -10.64 11.56 7.45
CA GLY A 177 -9.20 11.40 7.67
C GLY A 177 -8.54 10.31 6.83
N THR A 178 -9.30 9.58 6.03
CA THR A 178 -8.78 8.58 5.08
C THR A 178 -8.54 9.20 3.70
N GLY A 179 -8.07 10.44 3.71
CA GLY A 179 -7.81 11.26 2.52
C GLY A 179 -9.07 11.81 1.85
N GLY A 180 -10.24 11.76 2.53
CA GLY A 180 -11.51 12.23 1.99
C GLY A 180 -11.47 13.69 1.58
N LEU A 181 -11.06 14.59 2.48
CA LEU A 181 -10.99 16.03 2.17
C LEU A 181 -10.00 16.33 1.04
N THR A 182 -8.81 15.73 1.09
CA THR A 182 -7.78 15.90 0.07
C THR A 182 -8.25 15.42 -1.30
N ARG A 183 -8.95 14.29 -1.39
CA ARG A 183 -9.51 13.84 -2.67
C ARG A 183 -10.69 14.70 -3.12
N VAL A 184 -11.52 15.20 -2.21
CA VAL A 184 -12.61 16.14 -2.55
C VAL A 184 -12.06 17.41 -3.20
N THR A 185 -10.95 17.96 -2.70
CA THR A 185 -10.33 19.18 -3.26
C THR A 185 -9.41 18.88 -4.45
N ASP A 186 -8.43 18.01 -4.27
CA ASP A 186 -7.28 17.89 -5.18
C ASP A 186 -7.59 16.95 -6.35
N LYS A 187 -8.46 15.96 -6.15
CA LYS A 187 -8.83 14.97 -7.18
C LYS A 187 -10.18 15.28 -7.83
N ARG A 188 -11.19 15.59 -7.03
CA ARG A 188 -12.56 15.85 -7.51
C ARG A 188 -12.80 17.31 -7.90
N HIS A 189 -11.94 18.22 -7.43
CA HIS A 189 -12.06 19.65 -7.67
C HIS A 189 -13.45 20.20 -7.34
N VAL A 190 -14.02 19.71 -6.23
CA VAL A 190 -15.25 20.26 -5.66
C VAL A 190 -14.92 21.66 -5.15
N ARG A 191 -15.77 22.64 -5.51
CA ARG A 191 -15.58 24.02 -5.03
C ARG A 191 -15.63 24.03 -3.50
N HIS A 192 -14.69 24.69 -2.84
CA HIS A 192 -14.44 24.52 -1.40
C HIS A 192 -15.66 24.87 -0.52
N ASP A 193 -16.52 25.80 -0.93
CA ASP A 193 -17.77 26.15 -0.24
C ASP A 193 -18.86 25.06 -0.40
N LEU A 194 -18.91 24.37 -1.53
CA LEU A 194 -19.76 23.18 -1.69
C LEU A 194 -19.20 22.00 -0.89
N ALA A 195 -17.87 21.87 -0.81
CA ALA A 195 -17.22 20.87 0.03
C ALA A 195 -17.50 21.11 1.52
N ASP A 196 -17.51 22.37 1.97
CA ASP A 196 -17.92 22.75 3.33
C ASP A 196 -19.35 22.27 3.63
N ILE A 197 -20.33 22.67 2.81
CA ILE A 197 -21.73 22.22 2.94
C ILE A 197 -21.82 20.68 2.95
N PHE A 198 -21.07 20.03 2.08
CA PHE A 198 -21.04 18.57 1.96
C PHE A 198 -20.49 17.88 3.22
N CYS A 199 -19.47 18.46 3.85
CA CYS A 199 -18.81 17.90 5.04
C CYS A 199 -19.49 18.30 6.36
N THR A 200 -20.42 19.26 6.34
CA THR A 200 -21.18 19.71 7.51
C THR A 200 -22.65 19.31 7.48
N SER A 201 -23.05 18.40 6.57
CA SER A 201 -24.40 17.81 6.48
C SER A 201 -24.33 16.28 6.60
N VAL A 202 -25.30 15.68 7.29
CA VAL A 202 -25.36 14.23 7.49
C VAL A 202 -26.09 13.53 6.34
N GLU A 203 -27.06 14.21 5.71
CA GLU A 203 -27.98 13.64 4.73
C GLU A 203 -27.31 13.32 3.38
N GLY A 204 -26.20 13.99 3.07
CA GLY A 204 -25.45 13.77 1.83
C GLY A 204 -26.09 14.35 0.57
N VAL A 205 -25.54 13.93 -0.57
CA VAL A 205 -25.91 14.40 -1.91
C VAL A 205 -26.22 13.21 -2.81
N ARG A 206 -27.30 13.32 -3.58
CA ARG A 206 -27.82 12.27 -4.46
C ARG A 206 -28.11 12.78 -5.87
N GLY A 207 -28.25 11.85 -6.81
CA GLY A 207 -28.71 12.11 -8.18
C GLY A 207 -27.88 13.17 -8.89
N GLN A 208 -28.52 13.96 -9.75
CA GLN A 208 -27.84 14.92 -10.62
C GLN A 208 -26.99 15.94 -9.85
N ARG A 209 -27.43 16.35 -8.65
CA ARG A 209 -26.67 17.27 -7.80
C ARG A 209 -25.29 16.72 -7.43
N ALA A 210 -25.15 15.41 -7.25
CA ALA A 210 -23.86 14.79 -6.94
C ALA A 210 -22.88 14.91 -8.12
N VAL A 211 -23.39 14.83 -9.36
CA VAL A 211 -22.59 15.04 -10.58
C VAL A 211 -22.24 16.51 -10.75
N ASP A 212 -23.23 17.40 -10.59
CA ASP A 212 -23.04 18.85 -10.76
C ASP A 212 -22.01 19.40 -9.76
N TRP A 213 -21.96 18.84 -8.56
CA TRP A 213 -20.98 19.19 -7.52
C TRP A 213 -19.64 18.45 -7.67
N ARG A 214 -19.48 17.59 -8.69
CA ARG A 214 -18.29 16.77 -8.97
C ARG A 214 -18.00 15.68 -7.94
N LEU A 215 -18.96 15.37 -7.07
CA LEU A 215 -18.83 14.31 -6.07
C LEU A 215 -18.84 12.92 -6.71
N VAL A 216 -19.58 12.74 -7.79
CA VAL A 216 -19.57 11.50 -8.59
C VAL A 216 -19.42 11.83 -10.07
N ASP A 217 -18.97 10.88 -10.87
CA ASP A 217 -18.77 11.08 -12.30
C ASP A 217 -20.06 10.86 -13.08
N ARG A 218 -20.85 9.87 -12.65
CA ARG A 218 -22.09 9.48 -13.33
C ARG A 218 -23.17 9.04 -12.36
N ILE A 219 -24.39 9.13 -12.87
CA ILE A 219 -25.55 8.47 -12.29
C ILE A 219 -26.22 7.58 -13.32
N ALA A 220 -26.85 6.50 -12.87
CA ALA A 220 -27.68 5.65 -13.72
C ALA A 220 -28.92 5.17 -12.97
N LYS A 221 -30.06 5.10 -13.66
CA LYS A 221 -31.30 4.57 -13.09
C LYS A 221 -31.11 3.08 -12.71
N PRO A 222 -31.85 2.55 -11.72
CA PRO A 222 -31.69 1.16 -11.26
C PRO A 222 -31.69 0.13 -12.39
N ALA A 223 -32.60 0.26 -13.35
CA ALA A 223 -32.72 -0.65 -14.48
C ALA A 223 -31.52 -0.63 -15.45
N GLN A 224 -30.70 0.42 -15.42
CA GLN A 224 -29.56 0.63 -16.33
C GLN A 224 -28.22 0.55 -15.60
N PHE A 225 -28.21 0.63 -14.27
CA PHE A 225 -27.00 0.78 -13.46
C PHE A 225 -25.95 -0.29 -13.73
N ALA A 226 -26.34 -1.57 -13.70
CA ALA A 226 -25.42 -2.68 -13.96
C ALA A 226 -24.81 -2.62 -15.36
N ALA A 227 -25.61 -2.30 -16.38
CA ALA A 227 -25.16 -2.16 -17.75
C ALA A 227 -24.18 -0.99 -17.91
N THR A 228 -24.48 0.17 -17.31
CA THR A 228 -23.60 1.34 -17.31
C THR A 228 -22.27 1.03 -16.63
N VAL A 229 -22.27 0.40 -15.45
CA VAL A 229 -21.03 0.02 -14.75
C VAL A 229 -20.19 -0.92 -15.62
N GLN A 230 -20.82 -1.92 -16.24
CA GLN A 230 -20.13 -2.88 -17.10
C GLN A 230 -19.53 -2.21 -18.34
N GLU A 231 -20.28 -1.33 -19.00
CA GLU A 231 -19.82 -0.55 -20.14
C GLU A 231 -18.59 0.30 -19.79
N ARG A 232 -18.64 1.01 -18.66
CA ARG A 232 -17.53 1.83 -18.18
C ARG A 232 -16.31 0.99 -17.81
N ALA A 233 -16.49 -0.16 -17.17
CA ALA A 233 -15.41 -1.11 -16.86
C ALA A 233 -14.75 -1.64 -18.13
N ALA A 234 -15.55 -2.01 -19.14
CA ALA A 234 -15.04 -2.45 -20.43
C ALA A 234 -14.28 -1.33 -21.17
N ALA A 235 -14.76 -0.09 -21.12
CA ALA A 235 -14.08 1.06 -21.72
C ALA A 235 -12.72 1.33 -21.05
N HIS A 236 -12.67 1.32 -19.71
CA HIS A 236 -11.41 1.46 -18.98
C HIS A 236 -10.44 0.32 -19.29
N ALA A 237 -10.94 -0.91 -19.39
CA ALA A 237 -10.13 -2.08 -19.74
C ALA A 237 -9.44 -1.94 -21.11
N GLN A 238 -9.99 -1.19 -22.06
CA GLN A 238 -9.36 -0.96 -23.37
C GLN A 238 -8.09 -0.08 -23.29
N THR A 239 -7.92 0.70 -22.23
CA THR A 239 -6.75 1.57 -22.03
C THR A 239 -5.54 0.85 -21.43
N SER A 240 -5.74 -0.38 -20.96
CA SER A 240 -4.73 -1.14 -20.23
C SER A 240 -3.72 -1.82 -21.16
N THR A 241 -2.46 -1.84 -20.73
CA THR A 241 -1.37 -2.59 -21.35
C THR A 241 -1.19 -3.99 -20.75
N ARG A 242 -2.04 -4.41 -19.81
CA ARG A 242 -1.93 -5.74 -19.18
C ARG A 242 -2.25 -6.87 -20.17
N PRO A 243 -1.50 -7.98 -20.15
CA PRO A 243 -1.64 -9.06 -21.11
C PRO A 243 -2.93 -9.84 -20.90
N GLY A 244 -3.68 -10.12 -21.98
CA GLY A 244 -4.95 -10.86 -21.88
C GLY A 244 -4.80 -12.37 -21.71
N SER A 245 -3.64 -12.94 -22.06
CA SER A 245 -3.40 -14.40 -22.12
C SER A 245 -2.34 -14.91 -21.14
N ALA A 246 -1.73 -14.04 -20.34
CA ALA A 246 -0.74 -14.46 -19.35
C ALA A 246 -1.41 -15.23 -18.20
N GLN A 247 -0.65 -16.13 -17.58
CA GLN A 247 -1.06 -16.82 -16.37
C GLN A 247 -0.66 -16.00 -15.15
N GLY A 248 -1.54 -15.90 -14.15
CA GLY A 248 -1.19 -15.25 -12.90
C GLY A 248 -0.18 -16.06 -12.09
N ILE A 249 0.49 -15.39 -11.17
CA ILE A 249 1.37 -16.05 -10.20
C ILE A 249 0.67 -16.11 -8.84
N ALA A 250 0.67 -17.27 -8.21
CA ALA A 250 0.12 -17.44 -6.86
C ALA A 250 0.96 -16.64 -5.85
N LEU A 251 0.30 -15.98 -4.90
CA LEU A 251 0.97 -15.40 -3.74
C LEU A 251 0.79 -16.32 -2.52
N PRO A 252 1.69 -17.31 -2.28
CA PRO A 252 1.58 -18.19 -1.12
C PRO A 252 1.70 -17.39 0.18
N ARG A 253 1.23 -17.91 1.31
CA ARG A 253 1.41 -17.24 2.61
C ARG A 253 2.88 -16.87 2.82
N VAL A 254 3.14 -15.68 3.36
CA VAL A 254 4.50 -15.28 3.74
C VAL A 254 4.93 -16.09 4.96
N GLU A 255 5.97 -16.91 4.77
CA GLU A 255 6.58 -17.68 5.85
C GLU A 255 7.32 -16.74 6.79
N ARG A 256 6.94 -16.78 8.07
CA ARG A 256 7.53 -15.97 9.13
C ARG A 256 7.61 -16.79 10.40
N GLN A 257 8.78 -16.81 11.03
CA GLN A 257 8.97 -17.35 12.36
C GLN A 257 8.94 -16.21 13.37
N ASP A 258 7.99 -16.28 14.31
CA ASP A 258 7.82 -15.30 15.37
C ASP A 258 8.65 -15.70 16.60
N HIS A 259 9.44 -14.77 17.14
CA HIS A 259 10.21 -14.92 18.37
C HIS A 259 9.81 -13.84 19.39
N ALA A 260 10.16 -14.04 20.65
CA ALA A 260 9.85 -13.06 21.71
C ALA A 260 10.53 -11.70 21.47
N ASP A 261 11.67 -11.74 20.80
CA ASP A 261 12.60 -10.65 20.53
C ASP A 261 12.80 -10.42 19.02
N GLY A 262 11.90 -10.91 18.16
CA GLY A 262 12.10 -10.70 16.74
C GLY A 262 11.17 -11.47 15.80
N MET A 263 11.44 -11.30 14.52
CA MET A 263 10.79 -12.02 13.41
C MET A 263 11.88 -12.50 12.44
N ARG A 264 11.69 -13.66 11.84
CA ARG A 264 12.57 -14.21 10.80
C ARG A 264 11.77 -14.55 9.55
N TYR A 265 12.27 -14.08 8.42
CA TYR A 265 11.82 -14.39 7.08
C TYR A 265 13.02 -14.92 6.27
N GLN A 266 12.84 -15.20 4.99
CA GLN A 266 13.96 -15.68 4.16
C GLN A 266 14.97 -14.58 3.86
N HIS A 267 14.49 -13.38 3.51
CA HIS A 267 15.30 -12.23 3.09
C HIS A 267 15.26 -11.06 4.07
N VAL A 268 14.45 -11.15 5.12
CA VAL A 268 14.37 -10.13 6.17
C VAL A 268 14.54 -10.78 7.54
N THR A 269 15.30 -10.13 8.41
CA THR A 269 15.32 -10.45 9.84
C THR A 269 15.02 -9.19 10.65
N VAL A 270 14.31 -9.37 11.75
CA VAL A 270 13.98 -8.30 12.69
C VAL A 270 14.41 -8.72 14.08
N ASP A 271 15.34 -7.98 14.69
CA ASP A 271 15.81 -8.18 16.06
C ASP A 271 15.41 -7.02 16.95
N ILE A 272 14.74 -7.30 18.06
CA ILE A 272 14.16 -6.29 18.96
C ILE A 272 14.95 -6.28 20.28
N ASP A 273 15.71 -5.22 20.49
CA ASP A 273 16.27 -4.91 21.79
C ASP A 273 15.26 -4.05 22.57
N ARG A 274 14.50 -4.71 23.44
CA ARG A 274 13.46 -4.06 24.25
C ARG A 274 14.02 -3.09 25.29
N ALA A 275 15.24 -3.31 25.78
CA ALA A 275 15.89 -2.42 26.73
C ALA A 275 16.32 -1.10 26.07
N ARG A 276 16.86 -1.19 24.84
CA ARG A 276 17.22 -0.02 24.04
C ARG A 276 16.06 0.59 23.26
N ARG A 277 14.93 -0.12 23.18
CA ARG A 277 13.74 0.26 22.40
C ARG A 277 14.06 0.41 20.91
N THR A 278 14.89 -0.50 20.39
CA THR A 278 15.33 -0.53 18.99
C THR A 278 14.92 -1.83 18.31
N ALA A 279 14.52 -1.76 17.05
CA ALA A 279 14.40 -2.91 16.16
C ALA A 279 15.46 -2.82 15.05
N THR A 280 16.29 -3.85 14.89
CA THR A 280 17.21 -3.96 13.76
C THR A 280 16.54 -4.76 12.65
N LEU A 281 16.30 -4.12 11.51
CA LEU A 281 15.83 -4.77 10.29
C LEU A 281 17.04 -5.02 9.40
N CYS A 282 17.43 -6.29 9.24
CA CYS A 282 18.51 -6.67 8.33
C CYS A 282 17.92 -7.32 7.07
N ILE A 283 18.22 -6.73 5.91
CA ILE A 283 17.73 -7.15 4.60
C ILE A 283 18.85 -7.88 3.85
N ARG A 284 18.58 -9.09 3.38
CA ARG A 284 19.53 -9.96 2.69
C ARG A 284 19.52 -9.74 1.19
N ALA A 285 20.69 -9.55 0.61
CA ALA A 285 20.92 -9.63 -0.83
C ALA A 285 20.47 -11.01 -1.38
N PRO A 286 20.17 -11.11 -2.70
CA PRO A 286 19.79 -12.40 -3.28
C PRO A 286 20.95 -13.40 -3.19
N GLU A 287 20.62 -14.65 -2.87
CA GLU A 287 21.54 -15.77 -2.98
C GLU A 287 21.45 -16.37 -4.40
N GLY A 288 22.61 -16.55 -5.04
CA GLY A 288 22.69 -17.17 -6.37
C GLY A 288 22.22 -16.26 -7.53
N ALA A 289 22.33 -16.80 -8.74
CA ALA A 289 21.97 -16.09 -9.96
C ALA A 289 20.46 -15.87 -10.05
N GLN A 290 20.06 -14.65 -10.37
CA GLN A 290 18.65 -14.30 -10.57
C GLN A 290 18.17 -14.68 -11.98
N PRO A 291 16.86 -14.97 -12.17
CA PRO A 291 16.29 -15.33 -13.46
C PRO A 291 16.51 -14.24 -14.53
N ALA A 292 17.20 -14.57 -15.63
CA ALA A 292 17.63 -13.58 -16.63
C ALA A 292 16.55 -13.20 -17.67
N ASP A 293 15.55 -14.06 -17.89
CA ASP A 293 14.48 -13.86 -18.86
C ASP A 293 13.09 -13.91 -18.22
N THR A 294 12.08 -13.39 -18.92
CA THR A 294 10.72 -13.25 -18.39
C THR A 294 10.05 -14.58 -18.07
N ALA A 295 10.36 -15.66 -18.81
CA ALA A 295 9.77 -16.98 -18.55
C ALA A 295 10.30 -17.58 -17.25
N ALA A 296 11.61 -17.44 -17.00
CA ALA A 296 12.22 -17.86 -15.75
C ALA A 296 11.76 -16.99 -14.56
N ILE A 297 11.52 -15.68 -14.78
CA ILE A 297 10.91 -14.79 -13.77
C ILE A 297 9.49 -15.26 -13.42
N GLU A 298 8.66 -15.55 -14.41
CA GLU A 298 7.29 -16.07 -14.20
C GLU A 298 7.31 -17.43 -13.48
N ALA A 299 8.26 -18.31 -13.83
CA ALA A 299 8.42 -19.60 -13.18
C ALA A 299 8.87 -19.49 -11.72
N ALA A 300 9.72 -18.51 -11.38
CA ALA A 300 10.10 -18.22 -10.01
C ALA A 300 8.92 -17.62 -9.20
N GLY A 301 8.03 -16.87 -9.86
CA GLY A 301 6.81 -16.34 -9.28
C GLY A 301 7.05 -15.58 -7.98
N ALA A 302 6.32 -15.92 -6.92
CA ALA A 302 6.45 -15.28 -5.62
C ALA A 302 7.77 -15.55 -4.88
N ALA A 303 8.56 -16.53 -5.32
CA ALA A 303 9.88 -16.83 -4.78
C ALA A 303 11.00 -16.04 -5.47
N TRP A 304 10.69 -15.30 -6.54
CA TRP A 304 11.65 -14.38 -7.16
C TRP A 304 12.05 -13.29 -6.15
N TRP A 305 13.36 -13.13 -5.91
CA TRP A 305 13.88 -12.35 -4.78
C TRP A 305 13.29 -10.94 -4.64
N PRO A 306 13.17 -10.10 -5.68
CA PRO A 306 12.59 -8.76 -5.53
C PRO A 306 11.15 -8.78 -5.01
N LEU A 307 10.35 -9.75 -5.47
CA LEU A 307 8.96 -9.90 -5.05
C LEU A 307 8.86 -10.51 -3.65
N ALA A 308 9.66 -11.54 -3.35
CA ALA A 308 9.74 -12.13 -2.03
C ALA A 308 10.15 -11.07 -0.98
N LEU A 309 11.22 -10.32 -1.27
CA LEU A 309 11.69 -9.22 -0.43
C LEU A 309 10.61 -8.18 -0.18
N ALA A 310 9.92 -7.70 -1.23
CA ALA A 310 8.87 -6.69 -1.07
C ALA A 310 7.78 -7.17 -0.09
N ARG A 311 7.37 -8.43 -0.20
CA ARG A 311 6.30 -9.01 0.62
C ARG A 311 6.72 -9.23 2.07
N GLU A 312 7.93 -9.74 2.29
CA GLU A 312 8.49 -9.95 3.63
C GLU A 312 8.76 -8.62 4.35
N LEU A 313 9.31 -7.63 3.64
CA LEU A 313 9.59 -6.32 4.20
C LEU A 313 8.29 -5.56 4.53
N ASP A 314 7.25 -5.63 3.68
CA ASP A 314 5.96 -5.00 3.99
C ASP A 314 5.33 -5.64 5.23
N ASP A 315 5.35 -6.98 5.35
CA ASP A 315 4.86 -7.67 6.55
C ASP A 315 5.64 -7.23 7.81
N ALA A 316 6.97 -7.17 7.74
CA ALA A 316 7.81 -6.73 8.86
C ALA A 316 7.48 -5.29 9.31
N ILE A 317 7.34 -4.35 8.35
CA ILE A 317 6.99 -2.95 8.60
C ILE A 317 5.62 -2.86 9.28
N LEU A 318 4.61 -3.57 8.75
CA LEU A 318 3.24 -3.54 9.27
C LEU A 318 3.15 -4.14 10.67
N ASN A 319 3.88 -5.23 10.93
CA ASN A 319 3.95 -5.85 12.25
C ASN A 319 4.64 -4.93 13.27
N LEU A 320 5.79 -4.34 12.94
CA LEU A 320 6.48 -3.42 13.84
C LEU A 320 5.66 -2.16 14.14
N ARG A 321 5.00 -1.58 13.13
CA ARG A 321 4.12 -0.40 13.31
C ARG A 321 3.00 -0.67 14.31
N THR A 322 2.37 -1.84 14.20
CA THR A 322 1.11 -2.16 14.87
C THR A 322 1.32 -2.81 16.23
N ASN A 323 2.28 -3.73 16.33
CA ASN A 323 2.44 -4.61 17.49
C ASN A 323 3.57 -4.17 18.43
N GLU A 324 4.50 -3.32 18.00
CA GLU A 324 5.68 -2.92 18.78
C GLU A 324 5.74 -1.39 18.93
N LEU A 325 4.80 -0.84 19.71
CA LEU A 325 4.62 0.62 19.88
C LEU A 325 5.75 1.28 20.67
N ASP A 326 6.34 0.57 21.63
CA ASP A 326 7.41 1.08 22.50
C ASP A 326 8.79 1.01 21.84
N ILE A 327 8.90 0.36 20.67
CA ILE A 327 10.13 0.23 19.90
C ILE A 327 10.21 1.38 18.90
N GLY A 328 10.74 2.52 19.36
CA GLY A 328 10.66 3.82 18.67
C GLY A 328 11.70 4.05 17.57
N THR A 329 12.77 3.25 17.53
CA THR A 329 13.87 3.42 16.57
C THR A 329 14.11 2.14 15.78
N TRP A 330 14.20 2.26 14.46
CA TRP A 330 14.55 1.17 13.56
C TRP A 330 15.96 1.38 13.02
N LEU A 331 16.78 0.35 13.15
CA LEU A 331 18.13 0.27 12.61
C LEU A 331 18.08 -0.55 11.32
N LEU A 332 18.33 0.09 10.18
CA LEU A 332 18.30 -0.52 8.87
C LEU A 332 19.70 -1.02 8.53
N LYS A 333 19.82 -2.33 8.27
CA LYS A 333 21.05 -3.02 7.86
C LYS A 333 20.80 -3.82 6.60
N THR A 334 21.87 -4.11 5.89
CA THR A 334 21.87 -5.05 4.77
C THR A 334 22.99 -6.06 4.95
N GLU A 335 22.88 -7.23 4.34
CA GLU A 335 23.94 -8.24 4.32
C GLU A 335 23.96 -9.00 2.99
N GLY A 336 25.13 -9.53 2.61
CA GLY A 336 25.34 -10.33 1.41
C GLY A 336 26.12 -9.61 0.32
N ASP A 337 25.95 -10.03 -0.93
CA ASP A 337 26.72 -9.51 -2.07
C ASP A 337 26.02 -8.33 -2.76
N ALA A 338 26.65 -7.15 -2.71
CA ALA A 338 26.19 -5.95 -3.41
C ALA A 338 26.06 -6.16 -4.93
N GLN A 339 26.93 -6.96 -5.55
CA GLN A 339 26.85 -7.23 -7.00
C GLN A 339 25.62 -8.08 -7.34
N ALA A 340 25.20 -8.98 -6.46
CA ALA A 340 23.98 -9.75 -6.65
C ALA A 340 22.73 -8.84 -6.64
N VAL A 341 22.72 -7.82 -5.78
CA VAL A 341 21.64 -6.80 -5.76
C VAL A 341 21.63 -6.02 -7.08
N LEU A 342 22.79 -5.53 -7.52
CA LEU A 342 22.90 -4.76 -8.77
C LEU A 342 22.50 -5.59 -10.00
N ALA A 343 22.85 -6.88 -10.02
CA ALA A 343 22.44 -7.81 -11.07
C ALA A 343 20.92 -8.03 -11.08
N SER A 344 20.30 -8.17 -9.90
CA SER A 344 18.85 -8.24 -9.77
C SER A 344 18.16 -6.97 -10.27
N ASP A 345 18.70 -5.79 -9.94
CA ASP A 345 18.18 -4.52 -10.42
C ASP A 345 18.30 -4.37 -11.93
N ALA A 346 19.42 -4.84 -12.52
CA ALA A 346 19.59 -4.84 -13.97
C ALA A 346 18.51 -5.67 -14.68
N ILE A 347 18.12 -6.81 -14.11
CA ILE A 347 17.01 -7.65 -14.60
C ILE A 347 15.67 -6.91 -14.51
N LEU A 348 15.40 -6.27 -13.35
CA LEU A 348 14.17 -5.46 -13.18
C LEU A 348 14.08 -4.34 -14.23
N LEU A 349 15.19 -3.63 -14.49
CA LEU A 349 15.26 -2.55 -15.46
C LEU A 349 15.10 -3.04 -16.89
N ALA A 350 15.79 -4.13 -17.25
CA ALA A 350 15.74 -4.71 -18.60
C ALA A 350 14.32 -5.16 -18.99
N HIS A 351 13.54 -5.60 -18.00
CA HIS A 351 12.21 -6.19 -18.22
C HIS A 351 11.07 -5.35 -17.62
N GLN A 352 11.29 -4.08 -17.28
CA GLN A 352 10.33 -3.24 -16.53
C GLN A 352 8.96 -3.07 -17.18
N ASP A 353 8.86 -3.28 -18.50
CA ASP A 353 7.60 -3.21 -19.24
C ASP A 353 6.78 -4.52 -19.15
N HIS A 354 7.42 -5.63 -18.77
CA HIS A 354 6.76 -6.90 -18.53
C HIS A 354 5.83 -6.79 -17.31
N TRP A 355 4.62 -7.33 -17.41
CA TRP A 355 3.56 -7.12 -16.42
C TRP A 355 3.99 -7.52 -15.00
N LEU A 356 4.59 -8.70 -14.82
CA LEU A 356 5.00 -9.21 -13.52
C LEU A 356 6.15 -8.39 -12.92
N VAL A 357 7.08 -7.95 -13.77
CA VAL A 357 8.23 -7.14 -13.36
C VAL A 357 7.74 -5.76 -12.93
N ARG A 358 6.85 -5.15 -13.72
CA ARG A 358 6.21 -3.87 -13.39
C ARG A 358 5.42 -3.91 -12.08
N GLU A 359 4.65 -4.99 -11.85
CA GLU A 359 3.93 -5.17 -10.58
C GLU A 359 4.88 -5.36 -9.40
N THR A 360 5.99 -6.06 -9.61
CA THR A 360 7.03 -6.27 -8.59
C THR A 360 7.72 -4.96 -8.22
N ILE A 361 8.08 -4.13 -9.21
CA ILE A 361 8.56 -2.75 -8.98
C ILE A 361 7.50 -1.94 -8.23
N GLY A 362 6.21 -2.11 -8.56
CA GLY A 362 5.11 -1.47 -7.84
C GLY A 362 5.00 -1.91 -6.37
N ALA A 363 5.19 -3.19 -6.08
CA ALA A 363 5.21 -3.71 -4.71
C ALA A 363 6.38 -3.14 -3.92
N LEU A 364 7.58 -3.11 -4.50
CA LEU A 364 8.75 -2.44 -3.90
C LEU A 364 8.45 -0.97 -3.64
N ARG A 365 7.93 -0.23 -4.63
CA ARG A 365 7.65 1.21 -4.50
C ARG A 365 6.71 1.49 -3.34
N ARG A 366 5.58 0.78 -3.27
CA ARG A 366 4.59 0.93 -2.19
C ARG A 366 5.16 0.55 -0.83
N THR A 367 5.93 -0.53 -0.75
CA THR A 367 6.57 -1.02 0.49
C THR A 367 7.58 0.01 1.02
N PHE A 368 8.50 0.46 0.17
CA PHE A 368 9.50 1.45 0.55
C PHE A 368 8.88 2.79 0.93
N ALA A 369 7.82 3.24 0.23
CA ALA A 369 7.09 4.47 0.59
C ALA A 369 6.49 4.44 2.01
N ARG A 370 6.25 3.25 2.59
CA ARG A 370 5.84 3.14 4.00
C ARG A 370 6.96 3.50 4.96
N LEU A 371 8.23 3.35 4.59
CA LEU A 371 9.33 3.73 5.48
C LEU A 371 9.24 5.22 5.82
N ASP A 372 9.07 6.08 4.82
CA ASP A 372 9.13 7.54 4.99
C ASP A 372 7.97 8.13 5.81
N VAL A 373 6.83 7.43 5.89
CA VAL A 373 5.65 7.84 6.67
C VAL A 373 5.45 7.01 7.95
N SER A 374 6.41 6.14 8.28
CA SER A 374 6.43 5.43 9.55
C SER A 374 6.71 6.38 10.71
N SER A 375 5.96 6.25 11.80
CA SER A 375 6.15 7.06 13.00
C SER A 375 7.24 6.43 13.89
N ARG A 376 8.44 6.31 13.34
CA ARG A 376 9.64 5.70 13.93
C ARG A 376 10.86 6.45 13.43
N SER A 377 11.88 6.59 14.27
CA SER A 377 13.18 7.09 13.79
C SER A 377 13.88 5.99 13.00
N LEU A 378 14.49 6.34 11.88
CA LEU A 378 15.16 5.40 10.97
C LEU A 378 16.65 5.72 10.88
N PHE A 379 17.52 4.82 11.33
CA PHE A 379 18.97 4.94 11.16
C PHE A 379 19.48 3.83 10.26
N ALA A 380 20.21 4.18 9.19
CA ALA A 380 20.92 3.20 8.38
C ALA A 380 22.38 3.07 8.84
N LEU A 381 22.83 1.84 9.01
CA LEU A 381 24.19 1.51 9.47
C LEU A 381 24.91 0.73 8.37
N ILE A 382 25.76 1.41 7.61
CA ILE A 382 26.58 0.86 6.54
C ILE A 382 27.90 0.36 7.18
N GLU A 383 27.93 -0.92 7.52
CA GLU A 383 29.02 -1.60 8.24
C GLU A 383 29.68 -2.67 7.35
N THR A 384 30.86 -3.15 7.73
CA THR A 384 31.56 -4.24 7.02
C THR A 384 30.64 -5.43 6.76
N GLY A 385 30.63 -5.92 5.51
CA GLY A 385 29.76 -7.02 5.07
C GLY A 385 28.34 -6.61 4.64
N SER A 386 28.02 -5.31 4.71
CA SER A 386 26.73 -4.80 4.21
C SER A 386 26.69 -4.68 2.68
N ALA A 387 25.46 -4.67 2.14
CA ALA A 387 25.14 -4.66 0.72
C ALA A 387 24.22 -3.49 0.36
N PHE A 388 24.57 -2.26 0.78
CA PHE A 388 23.81 -1.04 0.43
C PHE A 388 24.03 -0.67 -1.05
N ALA A 389 23.41 -1.43 -1.95
CA ALA A 389 23.53 -1.26 -3.39
C ALA A 389 22.15 -1.17 -4.05
N GLY A 390 22.03 -0.31 -5.07
CA GLY A 390 20.84 -0.19 -5.91
C GLY A 390 19.55 -0.06 -5.09
N THR A 391 18.61 -1.00 -5.27
CA THR A 391 17.36 -1.08 -4.50
C THR A 391 17.58 -1.06 -2.98
N LEU A 392 18.60 -1.75 -2.45
CA LEU A 392 18.88 -1.75 -1.02
C LEU A 392 19.52 -0.45 -0.52
N ALA A 393 20.16 0.33 -1.38
CA ALA A 393 20.65 1.66 -1.03
C ALA A 393 19.49 2.64 -0.69
N GLU A 394 18.26 2.37 -1.14
CA GLU A 394 17.08 3.15 -0.73
C GLU A 394 16.84 3.13 0.78
N LEU A 395 17.26 2.08 1.50
CA LEU A 395 17.17 2.03 2.97
C LEU A 395 18.02 3.14 3.61
N ALA A 396 19.22 3.37 3.08
CA ALA A 396 20.09 4.47 3.52
C ALA A 396 19.54 5.84 3.12
N LEU A 397 18.79 5.93 2.02
CA LEU A 397 18.21 7.19 1.55
C LEU A 397 16.88 7.53 2.24
N ALA A 398 16.18 6.52 2.77
CA ALA A 398 14.95 6.65 3.56
C ALA A 398 15.23 7.04 5.01
N ALA A 399 16.41 6.70 5.53
CA ALA A 399 16.77 6.94 6.91
C ALA A 399 16.87 8.43 7.27
N ASP A 400 16.48 8.77 8.49
CA ASP A 400 16.71 10.09 9.09
C ASP A 400 18.21 10.39 9.15
N ARG A 401 19.01 9.35 9.44
CA ARG A 401 20.47 9.40 9.47
C ARG A 401 21.08 8.14 8.90
N THR A 402 22.19 8.33 8.20
CA THR A 402 22.99 7.26 7.62
C THR A 402 24.40 7.40 8.12
N TYR A 403 24.90 6.35 8.74
CA TYR A 403 26.27 6.26 9.24
C TYR A 403 27.00 5.19 8.45
N MET A 404 28.18 5.54 7.95
CA MET A 404 29.03 4.63 7.19
C MET A 404 30.35 4.47 7.91
N LEU A 405 30.74 3.20 8.11
CA LEU A 405 31.97 2.86 8.82
C LEU A 405 33.18 3.16 7.92
N ALA A 406 34.02 4.10 8.34
CA ALA A 406 35.32 4.35 7.73
C ALA A 406 36.39 3.46 8.39
N LEU A 407 37.19 2.77 7.57
CA LEU A 407 38.32 1.93 8.01
C LEU A 407 39.61 2.39 7.32
N PRO A 408 40.20 3.54 7.71
CA PRO A 408 41.38 4.09 7.03
C PRO A 408 42.60 3.16 7.11
N ASP A 409 42.69 2.34 8.16
CA ASP A 409 43.79 1.38 8.36
C ASP A 409 43.54 0.02 7.68
N ALA A 410 42.33 -0.22 7.16
CA ALA A 410 41.93 -1.46 6.48
C ALA A 410 40.88 -1.16 5.37
N PRO A 411 41.22 -0.35 4.36
CA PRO A 411 40.25 0.12 3.35
C PRO A 411 39.63 -1.01 2.54
N GLU A 412 40.30 -2.15 2.41
CA GLU A 412 39.77 -3.34 1.74
C GLU A 412 38.62 -4.03 2.50
N GLN A 413 38.46 -3.75 3.79
CA GLN A 413 37.37 -4.22 4.65
C GLN A 413 36.28 -3.17 4.86
N ALA A 414 36.50 -1.95 4.36
CA ALA A 414 35.53 -0.87 4.45
C ALA A 414 34.29 -1.25 3.62
N PRO A 415 33.07 -1.02 4.16
CA PRO A 415 31.87 -1.21 3.38
C PRO A 415 31.78 -0.16 2.27
N THR A 416 30.95 -0.44 1.28
CA THR A 416 30.70 0.50 0.19
C THR A 416 29.20 0.69 -0.04
N LEU A 417 28.84 1.83 -0.61
CA LEU A 417 27.51 2.13 -1.11
C LEU A 417 27.57 2.25 -2.63
N THR A 418 26.70 1.56 -3.35
CA THR A 418 26.68 1.60 -4.83
C THR A 418 25.31 1.99 -5.34
N LEU A 419 25.19 3.11 -6.04
CA LEU A 419 23.92 3.56 -6.61
C LEU A 419 23.73 3.06 -8.04
N ASN A 420 22.49 2.88 -8.48
CA ASN A 420 22.15 2.61 -9.87
C ASN A 420 20.86 3.36 -10.26
N ALA A 421 20.26 3.00 -11.40
CA ALA A 421 19.05 3.67 -11.90
C ALA A 421 17.87 3.66 -10.90
N PHE A 422 17.75 2.67 -10.00
CA PHE A 422 16.68 2.61 -9.00
C PHE A 422 16.62 3.87 -8.14
N ASN A 423 17.78 4.42 -7.78
CA ASN A 423 17.89 5.53 -6.85
C ASN A 423 17.47 6.88 -7.44
N PHE A 424 17.21 6.92 -8.75
CA PHE A 424 16.88 8.14 -9.48
C PHE A 424 15.41 8.20 -9.93
N GLY A 425 14.52 7.44 -9.29
CA GLY A 425 13.07 7.64 -9.42
C GLY A 425 12.21 6.41 -9.71
N LEU A 426 12.72 5.18 -9.60
CA LEU A 426 11.87 3.99 -9.75
C LEU A 426 10.99 3.74 -8.52
N LEU A 427 11.48 4.09 -7.33
CA LEU A 427 10.80 3.91 -6.04
C LEU A 427 10.55 5.28 -5.36
N PRO A 428 9.78 6.19 -5.98
CA PRO A 428 9.52 7.50 -5.40
C PRO A 428 8.80 7.39 -4.06
N MET A 429 9.00 8.41 -3.21
CA MET A 429 8.20 8.61 -2.02
C MET A 429 6.79 9.10 -2.38
N VAL A 430 5.92 9.25 -1.39
CA VAL A 430 4.52 9.69 -1.57
C VAL A 430 4.36 11.11 -2.16
N ASN A 431 5.44 11.87 -2.30
CA ASN A 431 5.46 13.19 -2.94
C ASN A 431 6.01 13.16 -4.38
N ASP A 432 6.04 11.98 -5.02
CA ASP A 432 6.52 11.73 -6.38
C ASP A 432 8.04 12.00 -6.61
N GLN A 433 8.81 12.30 -5.58
CA GLN A 433 10.27 12.48 -5.68
C GLN A 433 11.03 11.18 -5.37
N SER A 434 12.18 10.98 -6.02
CA SER A 434 13.17 10.03 -5.51
C SER A 434 13.73 10.50 -4.16
N ARG A 435 14.23 9.58 -3.34
CA ARG A 435 14.82 9.95 -2.05
C ARG A 435 16.09 10.78 -2.21
N LEU A 436 16.85 10.58 -3.29
CA LEU A 436 17.98 11.45 -3.66
C LEU A 436 17.52 12.86 -4.03
N GLN A 437 16.48 13.00 -4.85
CA GLN A 437 15.92 14.31 -5.21
C GLN A 437 15.51 15.08 -3.96
N ARG A 438 14.80 14.44 -3.03
CA ARG A 438 14.45 15.07 -1.76
C ARG A 438 15.67 15.40 -0.92
N ARG A 439 16.64 14.48 -0.80
CA ARG A 439 17.84 14.66 0.03
C ARG A 439 18.68 15.85 -0.41
N PHE A 440 18.77 16.09 -1.71
CA PHE A 440 19.53 17.20 -2.30
C PHE A 440 18.64 18.36 -2.76
N TYR A 441 17.38 18.43 -2.31
CA TYR A 441 16.45 19.52 -2.65
C TYR A 441 16.33 19.82 -4.16
N GLU A 442 16.44 18.78 -5.00
CA GLU A 442 16.45 18.88 -6.47
C GLU A 442 17.59 19.74 -7.06
N GLU A 443 18.64 20.02 -6.27
CA GLU A 443 19.80 20.76 -6.75
C GLU A 443 20.57 19.95 -7.81
N ALA A 444 20.72 20.54 -9.01
CA ALA A 444 21.32 19.85 -10.16
C ALA A 444 22.76 19.39 -9.90
N GLY A 445 23.60 20.23 -9.29
CA GLY A 445 25.03 19.92 -9.09
C GLY A 445 25.27 18.63 -8.28
N PRO A 446 24.74 18.51 -7.05
CA PRO A 446 24.85 17.28 -6.27
C PRO A 446 24.22 16.07 -6.97
N LEU A 447 23.05 16.22 -7.60
CA LEU A 447 22.37 15.12 -8.28
C LEU A 447 23.14 14.62 -9.51
N GLU A 448 23.74 15.51 -10.31
CA GLU A 448 24.59 15.17 -11.44
C GLU A 448 25.88 14.49 -10.98
N ALA A 449 26.50 14.97 -9.90
CA ALA A 449 27.69 14.35 -9.31
C ALA A 449 27.41 12.91 -8.87
N VAL A 450 26.30 12.70 -8.15
CA VAL A 450 25.88 11.36 -7.70
C VAL A 450 25.47 10.47 -8.90
N ARG A 451 24.83 11.03 -9.92
CA ARG A 451 24.50 10.30 -11.16
C ARG A 451 25.74 9.86 -11.92
N ALA A 452 26.77 10.71 -12.00
CA ALA A 452 28.07 10.36 -12.58
C ALA A 452 28.84 9.33 -11.75
N ALA A 453 28.48 9.14 -10.49
CA ALA A 453 29.02 8.13 -9.59
C ALA A 453 28.28 6.79 -9.62
N ALA A 454 27.09 6.72 -10.22
CA ALA A 454 26.31 5.50 -10.30
C ALA A 454 27.10 4.33 -10.92
N GLY A 455 26.97 3.15 -10.34
CA GLY A 455 27.71 1.93 -10.69
C GLY A 455 29.09 1.81 -10.05
N ARG A 456 29.64 2.87 -9.45
CA ARG A 456 30.90 2.81 -8.70
C ARG A 456 30.63 2.52 -7.21
N PRO A 457 31.39 1.63 -6.57
CA PRO A 457 31.37 1.50 -5.12
C PRO A 457 31.99 2.75 -4.50
N LEU A 458 31.21 3.44 -3.67
CA LEU A 458 31.63 4.60 -2.89
C LEU A 458 31.99 4.12 -1.49
N ASP A 459 33.15 4.51 -0.98
CA ASP A 459 33.52 4.29 0.41
C ASP A 459 33.00 5.44 1.29
N ALA A 460 33.54 5.58 2.49
CA ALA A 460 33.05 6.57 3.46
C ALA A 460 33.55 8.01 3.18
N ASP A 461 34.60 8.18 2.38
CA ASP A 461 35.22 9.47 2.03
C ASP A 461 34.65 10.03 0.71
#